data_AF-A0A7V9HTT6-F1
#
_entry.id   AF-A0A7V9HTT6-F1
#
_cell.length_a   1.000
_cell.length_b   1.000
_cell.length_c   1.000
_cell.angle_alpha   90.00
_cell.angle_beta   90.00
_cell.angle_gamma   90.00
#
_symmetry.space_group_name_H-M   'P 1'
#
loop_
_entity.id
_entity.type
_entity.pdbx_description
1 polymer ?
#
loop_
_entity_poly.entity_id
_entity_poly.type
_entity_poly.pdbx_seq_one_letter_code
_entity_poly.pdbx_strand_id
1 'polypeptide(L)'
;MNRHLLLRAVLLFIVTAIAPALTNAQVKPARDPKQPVDEEYSKKIREYTTETFFNSPLTDYLPASPNVPTPKTVLGDVAGAPGKLPYAAEVYSYMRMLEKA
;
A
#
# COMPACT_ATOMS: atom_id res chain seq x y z
N MET A 1 40.57 -38.13 -16.78
CA MET A 1 39.27 -37.47 -16.51
C MET A 1 39.43 -35.97 -16.71
N ASN A 2 38.73 -35.39 -17.67
CA ASN A 2 39.03 -34.05 -18.18
C ASN A 2 38.68 -32.98 -17.13
N ARG A 3 39.68 -32.25 -16.62
CA ARG A 3 39.52 -31.19 -15.59
C ARG A 3 38.48 -30.13 -15.96
N HIS A 4 38.33 -29.85 -17.25
CA HIS A 4 37.31 -28.95 -17.79
C HIS A 4 35.88 -29.53 -17.71
N LEU A 5 35.73 -30.85 -17.74
CA LEU A 5 34.44 -31.53 -17.60
C LEU A 5 33.96 -31.50 -16.14
N LEU A 6 34.87 -31.67 -15.18
CA LEU A 6 34.60 -31.53 -13.74
C LEU A 6 34.21 -30.09 -13.37
N LEU A 7 34.94 -29.09 -13.88
CA LEU A 7 34.63 -27.66 -13.65
C LEU A 7 33.26 -27.28 -14.20
N ARG A 8 32.88 -27.77 -15.39
CA ARG A 8 31.56 -27.52 -15.98
C ARG A 8 30.44 -28.21 -15.22
N ALA A 9 30.67 -29.44 -14.74
CA ALA A 9 29.69 -30.16 -13.93
C ALA A 9 29.44 -29.47 -12.58
N VAL A 10 30.49 -28.96 -11.92
CA VAL A 10 30.37 -28.19 -10.67
C VAL A 10 29.63 -26.86 -10.90
N LEU A 11 29.95 -26.14 -11.98
CA LEU A 11 29.25 -24.88 -12.31
C LEU A 11 27.77 -25.11 -12.61
N LEU A 12 27.44 -26.18 -13.34
CA LEU A 12 26.05 -26.55 -13.64
C LEU A 12 25.27 -26.94 -12.36
N PHE A 13 25.92 -27.64 -11.44
CA PHE A 13 25.34 -28.04 -10.15
C PHE A 13 25.09 -26.84 -9.21
N ILE A 14 25.96 -25.83 -9.23
CA ILE A 14 25.77 -24.58 -8.47
C ILE A 14 24.60 -23.77 -9.03
N VAL A 15 24.45 -23.70 -10.35
CA VAL A 15 23.35 -22.96 -11.00
C VAL A 15 21.99 -23.61 -10.73
N THR A 16 21.91 -24.96 -10.73
CA THR A 16 20.65 -25.66 -10.44
C THR A 16 20.26 -25.64 -8.96
N ALA A 17 21.22 -25.56 -8.03
CA ALA A 17 20.94 -25.51 -6.59
C ALA A 17 20.41 -24.14 -6.11
N ILE A 18 20.72 -23.04 -6.81
CA ILE A 18 20.32 -21.67 -6.42
C ILE A 18 19.01 -21.23 -7.09
N ALA A 19 18.63 -21.85 -8.22
CA ALA A 19 17.45 -21.47 -9.00
C ALA A 19 16.10 -21.48 -8.23
N PRO A 20 15.78 -22.48 -7.39
CA PRO A 20 14.47 -22.51 -6.72
C PRO A 20 14.34 -21.52 -5.55
N ALA A 21 15.43 -20.90 -5.09
CA ALA A 21 15.39 -19.92 -4.00
C ALA A 21 15.02 -18.49 -4.45
N LEU A 22 15.13 -18.19 -5.76
CA LEU A 22 14.88 -16.85 -6.30
C LEU A 22 13.46 -16.64 -6.84
N THR A 23 12.68 -17.71 -7.00
CA THR A 23 11.37 -17.68 -7.65
C THR A 23 10.20 -17.38 -6.72
N ASN A 24 10.43 -17.28 -5.40
CA ASN A 24 9.39 -17.15 -4.39
C ASN A 24 9.46 -15.83 -3.61
N ALA A 25 9.92 -14.74 -4.24
CA ALA A 25 9.67 -13.41 -3.72
C ALA A 25 8.15 -13.14 -3.78
N GLN A 26 7.43 -13.45 -2.70
CA GLN A 26 6.04 -13.01 -2.53
C GLN A 26 6.03 -11.48 -2.67
N VAL A 27 5.40 -10.99 -3.73
CA VAL A 27 5.13 -9.56 -3.89
C VAL A 27 4.24 -9.15 -2.74
N LYS A 28 4.82 -8.47 -1.74
CA LYS A 28 4.05 -7.89 -0.65
C LYS A 28 3.17 -6.79 -1.25
N PRO A 29 1.86 -6.79 -0.97
CA PRO A 29 1.00 -5.70 -1.40
C PRO A 29 1.55 -4.37 -0.87
N ALA A 30 1.79 -3.41 -1.76
CA ALA A 30 2.38 -2.12 -1.44
C ALA A 30 1.88 -1.06 -2.42
N ARG A 31 2.03 0.22 -2.04
CA ARG A 31 1.71 1.35 -2.92
C ARG A 31 2.62 1.40 -4.16
N ASP A 32 2.11 1.98 -5.24
CA ASP A 32 2.96 2.41 -6.36
C ASP A 32 3.90 3.55 -5.86
N PRO A 33 5.23 3.41 -5.97
CA PRO A 33 6.17 4.46 -5.57
C PRO A 33 5.96 5.80 -6.30
N LYS A 34 5.35 5.78 -7.49
CA LYS A 34 5.06 6.99 -8.28
C LYS A 34 3.76 7.69 -7.87
N GLN A 35 2.92 7.04 -7.07
CA GLN A 35 1.68 7.64 -6.56
C GLN A 35 2.05 8.65 -5.45
N PRO A 36 1.83 9.97 -5.64
CA PRO A 36 1.99 10.94 -4.56
C PRO A 36 1.08 10.62 -3.37
N VAL A 37 1.50 11.07 -2.19
CA VAL A 37 0.80 10.81 -0.92
C VAL A 37 0.30 12.13 -0.35
N ASP A 38 -0.94 12.13 0.14
CA ASP A 38 -1.45 13.22 0.97
C ASP A 38 -0.88 13.04 2.38
N GLU A 39 0.23 13.73 2.67
CA GLU A 39 0.95 13.58 3.94
C GLU A 39 0.14 14.05 5.14
N GLU A 40 -0.67 15.11 4.98
CA GLU A 40 -1.47 15.65 6.08
C GLU A 40 -2.57 14.66 6.49
N TYR A 41 -3.30 14.13 5.51
CA TYR A 41 -4.35 13.16 5.76
C TYR A 41 -3.77 11.82 6.23
N SER A 42 -2.66 11.38 5.64
CA SER A 42 -1.99 10.13 6.05
C SER A 42 -1.46 10.19 7.47
N LYS A 43 -1.01 11.37 7.94
CA LYS A 43 -0.67 11.57 9.35
C LYS A 43 -1.87 11.30 10.27
N LYS A 44 -3.06 11.79 9.91
CA LYS A 44 -4.28 11.56 10.69
C LYS A 44 -4.72 10.09 10.70
N ILE A 45 -4.58 9.38 9.58
CA ILE A 45 -4.81 7.92 9.54
C ILE A 45 -3.95 7.24 10.60
N ARG A 46 -2.65 7.56 10.65
CA ARG A 46 -1.72 6.97 11.64
C ARG A 46 -2.03 7.41 13.07
N GLU A 47 -2.43 8.66 13.27
CA GLU A 47 -2.80 9.21 14.57
C GLU A 47 -4.05 8.53 15.14
N TYR A 48 -5.06 8.28 14.31
CA TYR A 48 -6.32 7.67 14.74
C TYR A 48 -6.32 6.14 14.68
N THR A 49 -5.28 5.55 14.11
CA THR A 49 -5.06 4.10 14.21
C THR A 49 -4.29 3.83 15.50
N THR A 50 -4.99 3.28 16.50
CA THR A 50 -4.45 3.07 17.85
C THR A 50 -3.23 2.15 17.89
N GLU A 51 -3.13 1.18 16.97
CA GLU A 51 -2.01 0.27 16.86
C GLU A 51 -1.61 0.04 15.40
N THR A 52 -0.31 -0.06 15.14
CA THR A 52 0.23 -0.14 13.77
C THR A 52 -0.23 -1.38 13.00
N PHE A 53 -0.48 -2.49 13.69
CA PHE A 53 -0.93 -3.75 13.08
C PHE A 53 -2.40 -3.73 12.63
N PHE A 54 -3.18 -2.71 12.99
CA PHE A 54 -4.52 -2.51 12.42
C PHE A 54 -4.47 -1.95 11.00
N ASN A 55 -3.29 -1.50 10.55
CA ASN A 55 -3.06 -1.05 9.18
C ASN A 55 -2.25 -2.05 8.37
N SER A 56 -2.34 -1.89 7.06
CA SER A 56 -1.51 -2.54 6.07
C SER A 56 -0.77 -1.50 5.23
N PRO A 57 0.23 -1.88 4.42
CA PRO A 57 0.88 -0.99 3.46
C PRO A 57 -0.06 -0.41 2.38
N LEU A 58 -1.34 -0.80 2.38
CA LEU A 58 -2.37 -0.32 1.47
C LEU A 58 -3.37 0.64 2.15
N THR A 59 -3.37 0.72 3.48
CA THR A 59 -4.39 1.48 4.25
C THR A 59 -3.78 2.53 5.18
N ASP A 60 -2.46 2.58 5.32
CA ASP A 60 -1.74 3.51 6.20
C ASP A 60 -1.46 4.89 5.57
N TYR A 61 -2.03 5.15 4.39
CA TYR A 61 -1.87 6.41 3.66
C TYR A 61 -3.06 6.70 2.76
N LEU A 62 -3.20 7.97 2.36
CA LEU A 62 -4.14 8.40 1.32
C LEU A 62 -3.36 8.78 0.06
N PRO A 63 -3.67 8.20 -1.12
CA PRO A 63 -3.15 8.67 -2.39
C PRO A 63 -3.56 10.13 -2.64
N ALA A 64 -2.58 11.00 -2.95
CA ALA A 64 -2.90 12.37 -3.33
C ALA A 64 -3.46 12.39 -4.77
N SER A 65 -4.53 13.14 -4.96
CA SER A 65 -5.11 13.36 -6.29
C SER A 65 -5.65 14.77 -6.39
N PRO A 66 -5.40 15.49 -7.49
CA PRO A 66 -6.03 16.78 -7.74
C PRO A 66 -7.51 16.63 -8.14
N ASN A 67 -7.93 15.43 -8.59
CA ASN A 67 -9.26 15.22 -9.16
C ASN A 67 -10.19 14.46 -8.21
N VAL A 68 -9.65 13.59 -7.36
CA VAL A 68 -10.44 12.77 -6.44
C VAL A 68 -10.57 13.50 -5.10
N PRO A 69 -11.79 13.86 -4.67
CA PRO A 69 -12.00 14.57 -3.42
C PRO A 69 -11.66 13.68 -2.21
N THR A 70 -11.06 14.28 -1.19
CA THR A 70 -10.73 13.57 0.05
C THR A 70 -11.92 13.61 1.02
N PRO A 71 -12.04 12.64 1.96
CA PRO A 71 -13.07 12.69 3.00
C PRO A 71 -13.03 13.97 3.83
N LYS A 72 -11.83 14.55 4.03
CA LYS A 72 -11.65 15.85 4.71
C LYS A 72 -12.45 16.97 4.05
N THR A 73 -12.70 16.91 2.74
CA THR A 73 -13.43 17.96 2.01
C THR A 73 -14.88 18.10 2.48
N VAL A 74 -15.55 16.98 2.79
CA VAL A 74 -16.96 16.98 3.19
C VAL A 74 -17.10 16.71 4.67
N LEU A 75 -16.36 15.72 5.16
CA LEU A 75 -16.43 15.28 6.54
C LEU A 75 -15.54 16.15 7.43
N GLY A 76 -14.61 16.95 6.91
CA GLY A 76 -13.68 17.77 7.71
C GLY A 76 -12.54 17.00 8.38
N ASP A 77 -12.66 15.67 8.50
CA ASP A 77 -11.63 14.79 9.06
C ASP A 77 -11.81 13.34 8.56
N VAL A 78 -10.96 12.42 9.05
CA VAL A 78 -11.14 10.98 8.90
C VAL A 78 -12.47 10.56 9.52
N ALA A 79 -13.23 9.73 8.80
CA ALA A 79 -14.46 9.15 9.33
C ALA A 79 -14.15 8.31 10.58
N GLY A 80 -14.80 8.62 11.70
CA GLY A 80 -14.54 7.96 12.99
C GLY A 80 -13.43 8.59 13.83
N ALA A 81 -12.91 9.77 13.44
CA ALA A 81 -12.01 10.55 14.29
C ALA A 81 -12.64 10.87 15.67
N PRO A 82 -11.84 11.13 16.72
CA PRO A 82 -12.36 11.45 18.05
C PRO A 82 -13.39 12.59 18.03
N GLY A 83 -14.57 12.35 18.61
CA GLY A 83 -15.68 13.33 18.61
C GLY A 83 -16.35 13.54 17.25
N LYS A 84 -16.07 12.70 16.25
CA LYS A 84 -16.58 12.80 14.88
C LYS A 84 -17.45 11.60 14.52
N LEU A 85 -18.75 11.82 14.42
CA LEU A 85 -19.70 10.86 13.87
C LEU A 85 -20.44 11.52 12.70
N PRO A 86 -19.97 11.33 11.45
CA PRO A 86 -20.62 11.92 10.29
C PRO A 86 -22.07 11.47 10.15
N TYR A 87 -22.97 12.40 9.86
CA TYR A 87 -24.35 12.06 9.53
C TYR A 87 -24.41 11.37 8.17
N ALA A 88 -25.37 10.46 7.99
CA ALA A 88 -25.54 9.72 6.74
C ALA A 88 -25.65 10.65 5.52
N ALA A 89 -26.29 11.82 5.66
CA ALA A 89 -26.39 12.81 4.59
C ALA A 89 -25.01 13.34 4.13
N GLU A 90 -24.08 13.57 5.04
CA GLU A 90 -22.71 14.01 4.73
C GLU A 90 -21.93 12.89 4.03
N VAL A 91 -22.08 11.66 4.51
CA VAL A 91 -21.48 10.48 3.86
C VAL A 91 -22.01 10.31 2.45
N TYR A 92 -23.33 10.43 2.24
CA TYR A 92 -23.92 10.35 0.90
C TYR A 92 -23.46 11.48 -0.01
N SER A 93 -23.35 12.71 0.51
CA SER A 93 -22.80 13.83 -0.25
C SER A 93 -21.37 13.56 -0.70
N TYR A 94 -20.53 13.01 0.17
CA TYR A 94 -19.17 12.61 -0.18
C TYR A 94 -19.15 11.53 -1.27
N MET A 95 -19.97 10.48 -1.14
CA MET A 95 -20.06 9.42 -2.16
C MET A 95 -20.55 9.96 -3.51
N ARG A 96 -21.47 10.94 -3.52
CA ARG A 96 -21.91 11.64 -4.74
C ARG A 96 -20.83 12.54 -5.34
N MET A 97 -19.91 13.09 -4.53
CA MET A 97 -18.75 13.82 -5.05
C MET A 97 -17.75 12.87 -5.70
N LEU A 98 -17.51 11.70 -5.10
CA LEU A 98 -16.67 10.65 -5.68
C LEU A 98 -17.23 10.13 -7.01
N GLU A 99 -18.55 9.95 -7.12
CA GLU A 99 -19.20 9.54 -8.37
C GLU A 99 -18.93 10.50 -9.54
N LYS A 100 -18.77 11.79 -9.25
CA LYS A 100 -18.58 12.85 -10.26
C LYS A 100 -17.12 13.09 -10.64
N ALA A 101 -16.19 12.61 -9.82
CA ALA A 101 -14.76 12.79 -9.95
C ALA A 101 -14.14 11.72 -10.86
#